data_AF-A0A016TIA6-F1
#
_entry.id   AF-A0A016TIA6-F1
#
_cell.length_a   1.000
_cell.length_b   1.000
_cell.length_c   1.000
_cell.angle_alpha   90.00
_cell.angle_beta   90.00
_cell.angle_gamma   90.00
#
_symmetry.space_group_name_H-M   'P 1'
#
loop_
_entity.id
_entity.type
_entity.pdbx_description
1 polymer ?
#
loop_
_entity_poly.entity_id
_entity_poly.type
_entity_poly.pdbx_seq_one_letter_code
_entity_poly.pdbx_strand_id
1 'polypeptide(L)' 'MNRRRVDVLCLQETNKKGAKVKEIGERIKLFYNGFETRRNEVAIAVGDNIRSYVTLVMKVRQDRGNKN' A
#
# COMPACT_ATOMS: atom_id res chain seq x y z
N MET A 1 13.80 -14.11 19.20
CA MET A 1 13.72 -13.08 18.13
C MET A 1 12.81 -11.97 18.63
N ASN A 2 13.35 -10.78 18.92
CA ASN A 2 12.51 -9.68 19.41
C ASN A 2 11.64 -9.18 18.25
N ARG A 3 10.31 -9.25 18.41
CA ARG A 3 9.36 -8.68 17.46
C ARG A 3 9.53 -7.17 17.51
N ARG A 4 10.11 -6.58 16.45
CA ARG A 4 10.11 -5.12 16.32
C ARG A 4 8.67 -4.67 16.18
N ARG A 5 8.26 -3.70 16.99
CA ARG A 5 7.00 -2.99 16.76
C ARG A 5 7.16 -2.23 15.45
N VAL A 6 6.23 -2.45 14.54
CA VAL A 6 6.17 -1.77 13.24
C VAL A 6 4.86 -1.00 13.22
N ASP A 7 4.96 0.33 13.22
CA ASP A 7 3.80 1.19 13.02
C ASP A 7 3.53 1.37 11.52
N VAL A 8 4.57 1.58 10.70
CA VAL A 8 4.49 1.60 9.23
C VAL A 8 5.64 0.81 8.61
N LEU A 9 5.34 0.00 7.60
CA LEU A 9 6.33 -0.67 6.76
C LEU A 9 5.96 -0.54 5.28
N CYS A 10 6.86 0.02 4.48
CA CYS A 10 6.73 0.10 3.04
C CYS A 10 7.47 -1.07 2.38
N LEU A 11 6.82 -1.75 1.44
CA LEU A 11 7.33 -2.89 0.71
C LEU A 11 7.28 -2.58 -0.79
N GLN A 12 8.38 -2.86 -1.49
CA GLN A 12 8.50 -2.72 -2.94
C GLN A 12 8.68 -4.09 -3.59
N GLU A 13 8.39 -4.18 -4.88
CA GLU A 13 8.49 -5.39 -5.69
C GLU A 13 7.74 -6.59 -5.07
N THR A 14 6.53 -6.34 -4.55
CA THR A 14 5.80 -7.36 -3.76
C THR A 14 5.22 -8.50 -4.60
N ASN A 15 5.27 -8.38 -5.94
CA ASN A 15 4.75 -9.34 -6.90
C ASN A 15 3.27 -9.72 -6.64
N LYS A 16 2.51 -8.83 -5.98
CA LYS A 16 1.08 -8.99 -5.71
C LYS A 16 0.27 -8.31 -6.82
N LYS A 17 -0.64 -9.05 -7.44
CA LYS A 17 -1.56 -8.50 -8.45
C LYS A 17 -2.79 -7.87 -7.78
N GLY A 18 -3.27 -6.77 -8.36
CA GLY A 18 -4.51 -6.08 -7.98
C GLY A 18 -4.34 -5.13 -6.79
N ALA A 19 -5.45 -4.49 -6.41
CA ALA A 19 -5.53 -3.61 -5.25
C ALA A 19 -6.44 -4.22 -4.18
N LYS A 20 -5.88 -4.60 -3.03
CA LYS A 20 -6.67 -5.12 -1.90
C LYS A 20 -6.09 -4.73 -0.54
N VAL A 21 -6.92 -4.95 0.47
CA VAL A 21 -6.58 -4.81 1.88
C VAL A 21 -6.67 -6.18 2.53
N LYS A 22 -5.70 -6.52 3.38
CA LYS A 22 -5.64 -7.79 4.11
C LYS A 22 -5.16 -7.57 5.54
N GLU A 23 -5.80 -8.21 6.52
CA GLU A 23 -5.27 -8.32 7.88
C GLU A 23 -4.16 -9.38 7.91
N ILE A 24 -3.02 -9.07 8.52
CA ILE A 24 -1.91 -10.00 8.74
C ILE A 24 -1.64 -10.11 10.24
N GLY A 25 -1.94 -11.28 10.81
CA GLY A 25 -1.98 -11.44 12.25
C GLY A 25 -3.05 -10.55 12.89
N GLU A 26 -2.87 -10.20 14.17
CA GLU A 26 -3.91 -9.51 14.94
C GLU A 26 -3.94 -7.99 14.76
N ARG A 27 -2.83 -7.36 14.35
CA ARG A 27 -2.65 -5.90 14.51
C ARG A 27 -2.04 -5.19 13.31
N ILE A 28 -1.99 -5.84 12.15
CA ILE A 28 -1.39 -5.27 10.94
C ILE A 28 -2.39 -5.33 9.80
N LYS A 29 -2.69 -4.15 9.25
CA LYS A 29 -3.44 -4.02 8.01
C LYS A 29 -2.47 -3.81 6.86
N LEU A 30 -2.42 -4.77 5.93
CA LEU A 30 -1.64 -4.68 4.70
C LEU A 30 -2.50 -4.16 3.56
N PHE A 31 -2.09 -3.04 2.99
CA PHE A 31 -2.59 -2.51 1.73
C PHE A 31 -1.60 -2.89 0.65
N TYR A 32 -2.04 -3.46 -0.46
CA TYR A 32 -1.17 -3.66 -1.62
C TYR A 32 -1.85 -3.19 -2.88
N ASN A 33 -1.04 -2.69 -3.80
CA ASN A 33 -1.47 -2.29 -5.13
C ASN A 33 -0.46 -2.78 -6.16
N GLY A 34 -0.98 -3.45 -7.17
CA GLY A 34 -0.19 -4.06 -8.21
C GLY A 34 -0.92 -4.22 -9.52
N PHE A 35 -0.16 -4.15 -10.60
CA PHE A 35 -0.70 -4.30 -11.95
C PHE A 35 -0.59 -5.76 -12.42
N GLU A 36 -1.27 -6.06 -13.53
CA GLU A 36 -1.15 -7.35 -14.22
C GLU A 36 0.30 -7.71 -14.57
N THR A 37 1.11 -6.68 -14.86
CA THR A 37 2.49 -6.81 -15.35
C THR A 37 3.50 -7.28 -14.32
N ARG A 38 3.13 -7.39 -13.02
CA ARG A 38 4.03 -7.83 -11.94
C ARG A 38 5.35 -7.02 -11.90
N ARG A 39 5.26 -5.72 -12.18
CA ARG A 39 6.35 -4.75 -12.05
C ARG A 39 5.85 -3.53 -11.29
N ASN A 40 6.67 -3.02 -10.36
CA ASN A 40 6.38 -1.85 -9.54
C ASN A 40 5.24 -2.05 -8.51
N GLU A 41 4.99 -3.29 -8.09
CA GLU A 41 3.99 -3.59 -7.06
C GLU A 41 4.48 -3.13 -5.69
N VAL A 42 3.63 -2.37 -5.00
CA VAL A 42 3.94 -1.84 -3.68
C VAL A 42 2.93 -2.32 -2.66
N ALA A 43 3.37 -2.39 -1.40
CA ALA A 43 2.47 -2.59 -0.28
C ALA A 43 2.89 -1.75 0.93
N ILE A 44 1.92 -1.44 1.77
CA ILE A 44 2.12 -0.74 3.04
C ILE A 44 1.45 -1.56 4.14
N ALA A 45 2.24 -1.96 5.13
CA ALA A 45 1.74 -2.57 6.36
C ALA A 45 1.60 -1.49 7.43
N VAL A 46 0.43 -1.41 8.03
CA VAL A 46 0.07 -0.38 9.01
C VAL A 46 -0.32 -1.05 10.31
N GLY A 47 0.33 -0.64 11.39
CA GLY A 47 0.02 -1.07 12.75
C GLY A 47 -1.33 -0.52 13.23
N ASP A 48 -1.97 -1.28 14.11
CA ASP A 48 -3.32 -1.00 14.59
C ASP A 48 -3.48 0.40 15.20
N ASN A 49 -2.44 0.89 15.90
CA ASN A 49 -2.40 2.21 16.53
C ASN A 49 -2.56 3.39 15.57
N ILE A 50 -2.32 3.20 14.27
CA ILE A 50 -2.45 4.27 13.28
C ILE A 50 -3.39 3.94 12.11
N ARG A 51 -4.04 2.77 12.14
CA ARG A 51 -4.97 2.31 11.11
C ARG A 51 -6.08 3.32 10.79
N SER A 52 -6.60 4.02 11.81
CA SER A 52 -7.67 5.01 11.69
C SER A 52 -7.23 6.30 11.00
N TYR A 53 -5.93 6.57 10.91
CA TYR A 53 -5.38 7.78 10.26
C TYR A 53 -5.05 7.57 8.79
N VAL A 54 -5.29 6.38 8.23
CA VAL A 54 -5.05 6.08 6.80
C VAL A 54 -6.28 6.40 5.98
N THR A 55 -6.16 7.35 5.06
CA THR A 55 -7.19 7.71 4.08
C THR A 55 -6.83 7.25 2.68
N LEU A 56 -7.80 6.73 1.94
CA LEU A 56 -7.66 6.42 0.52
C LEU A 56 -7.61 7.71 -0.29
N VAL A 57 -6.58 7.87 -1.12
CA VAL A 57 -6.48 8.97 -2.09
C VAL A 57 -6.49 8.38 -3.49
N MET A 58 -7.40 8.86 -4.33
CA MET A 58 -7.43 8.49 -5.75
C MET A 58 -6.61 9.49 -6.56
N LYS A 59 -5.69 8.98 -7.38
CA LYS A 59 -4.95 9.81 -8.32
C LYS A 59 -5.91 10.29 -9.42
N VAL A 60 -6.25 11.58 -9.39
CA VAL A 60 -6.81 12.26 -10.56
C VAL A 60 -5.69 12.50 -11.56
N ARG A 61 -5.91 12.09 -12.82
CA ARG A 61 -4.99 12.45 -13.90
C ARG A 61 -5.12 13.96 -14.11
N GLN A 62 -4.05 14.69 -13.81
CA GLN A 62 -3.96 16.08 -14.23
C GLN A 62 -3.83 16.07 -15.74
N ASP A 63 -4.84 16.62 -16.43
CA ASP A 63 -4.81 16.76 -17.88
C ASP A 63 -3.67 17.74 -18.21
N ARG A 64 -2.59 17.21 -18.79
CA ARG A 64 -1.52 18.04 -19.32
C ARG A 64 -2.00 18.47 -20.70
N GLY A 65 -2.83 19.51 -20.72
CA GLY A 65 -3.30 20.11 -21.96
C GLY A 65 -2.14 20.23 -22.94
N ASN A 66 -2.31 19.62 -24.11
CA ASN A 66 -1.31 19.60 -25.16
C ASN A 66 -1.03 21.05 -25.58
N LYS A 67 0.08 21.62 -25.10
CA LYS A 67 0.57 22.89 -25.64
C LYS A 67 1.32 22.54 -26.91
N ASN A 68 0.67 22.81 -28.03
CA ASN A 68 1.25 22.80 -29.38
C ASN A 68 2.59 23.54 -29.42
#